data_AF-A0A3S7KSM4-F1
#
_entry.id   AF-A0A3S7KSM4-F1
#
_cell.length_a   1.000
_cell.length_b   1.000
_cell.length_c   1.000
_cell.angle_alpha   90.00
_cell.angle_beta   90.00
_cell.angle_gamma   90.00
#
_symmetry.space_group_name_H-M   'P 1'
#
loop_
_entity.id
_entity.type
_entity.pdbx_description
1 polymer ?
#
loop_
_entity_poly.entity_id
_entity_poly.type
_entity_poly.pdbx_seq_one_letter_code
_entity_poly.pdbx_strand_id
1 'polypeptide(L)'
;MIGLVCSGVAAVGCTALGRFAIPQFVASFAEAGQPLPIITQVFAGSYGLAWLAPPLVVAAWLAGRPRLSALIGSIALMLAGPVALFATYLPLFKLGTLF
;
A
#
# COMPACT_ATOMS: atom_id res chain seq x y z
N MET A 1 -2.74 11.67 17.60
CA MET A 1 -2.15 10.33 17.79
C MET A 1 -2.73 9.32 16.80
N ILE A 2 -4.06 9.11 16.75
CA ILE A 2 -4.70 8.16 15.81
C ILE A 2 -4.29 8.35 14.34
N GLY A 3 -4.28 9.58 13.81
CA GLY A 3 -3.85 9.80 12.42
C GLY A 3 -2.39 9.37 12.15
N LEU A 4 -1.52 9.51 13.14
CA LEU A 4 -0.10 9.18 13.01
C LEU A 4 0.09 7.66 13.03
N VAL A 5 -0.62 6.96 13.92
CA VAL A 5 -0.68 5.50 13.94
C VAL A 5 -1.25 4.95 12.64
N CYS A 6 -2.39 5.47 12.17
CA CYS A 6 -3.02 5.04 10.92
C CYS A 6 -2.10 5.26 9.70
N SER A 7 -1.48 6.44 9.58
CA SER A 7 -0.53 6.72 8.49
C SER A 7 0.73 5.88 8.55
N GLY A 8 1.24 5.60 9.76
CA GLY A 8 2.40 4.73 9.97
C GLY A 8 2.11 3.29 9.60
N VAL A 9 0.97 2.74 10.05
CA VAL A 9 0.53 1.38 9.69
C VAL A 9 0.33 1.26 8.18
N ALA A 10 -0.27 2.26 7.54
CA ALA A 10 -0.43 2.29 6.08
C ALA A 10 0.92 2.28 5.35
N ALA A 11 1.86 3.15 5.74
CA ALA A 11 3.18 3.25 5.12
C ALA A 11 4.01 1.96 5.31
N VAL A 12 4.02 1.42 6.53
CA VAL A 12 4.73 0.17 6.84
C VAL A 12 4.10 -1.01 6.12
N GLY A 13 2.77 -1.11 6.13
CA GLY A 13 2.02 -2.17 5.44
C GLY A 13 2.25 -2.15 3.92
N CYS A 14 2.15 -0.97 3.29
CA CYS A 14 2.44 -0.82 1.87
C CYS A 14 3.90 -1.15 1.53
N THR A 15 4.84 -0.76 2.38
CA THR A 15 6.27 -1.06 2.18
C THR A 15 6.55 -2.55 2.34
N ALA A 16 5.97 -3.21 3.36
CA ALA A 16 6.13 -4.64 3.56
C ALA A 16 5.57 -5.43 2.37
N LEU A 17 4.38 -5.07 1.89
CA LEU A 17 3.78 -5.72 0.72
C LEU A 17 4.59 -5.43 -0.56
N GLY A 18 5.00 -4.18 -0.77
CA GLY A 18 5.82 -3.79 -1.91
C GLY A 18 7.18 -4.50 -1.95
N ARG A 19 7.80 -4.67 -0.79
CA ARG A 19 9.17 -5.21 -0.67
C ARG A 19 9.21 -6.74 -0.58
N PHE A 20 8.21 -7.37 0.03
CA PHE A 20 8.22 -8.82 0.27
C PHE A 20 7.20 -9.57 -0.60
N ALA A 21 5.97 -9.07 -0.75
CA ALA A 21 4.92 -9.80 -1.48
C ALA A 21 5.07 -9.66 -3.00
N ILE A 22 5.31 -8.44 -3.51
CA ILE A 22 5.43 -8.22 -4.97
C ILE A 22 6.56 -9.03 -5.62
N PRO A 23 7.81 -9.05 -5.13
CA PRO A 23 8.87 -9.80 -5.82
C PRO A 23 8.59 -11.30 -5.89
N GLN A 24 7.90 -11.85 -4.88
CA GLN A 24 7.45 -13.24 -4.91
C GLN A 24 6.42 -13.48 -6.04
N PHE A 25 5.45 -12.58 -6.21
CA PHE A 25 4.53 -12.65 -7.35
C PHE A 25 5.23 -12.47 -8.70
N VAL A 26 6.20 -11.56 -8.80
CA VAL A 26 6.99 -11.36 -10.03
C VAL A 26 7.70 -12.64 -10.44
N ALA A 27 8.32 -13.35 -9.50
CA ALA A 27 8.97 -14.63 -9.76
C ALA A 27 7.98 -15.69 -10.25
N SER A 28 6.86 -15.91 -9.54
CA SER A 28 5.87 -16.93 -9.92
C SER A 28 5.19 -16.65 -11.26
N PHE A 29 4.91 -15.39 -11.59
CA PHE A 29 4.33 -15.03 -12.90
C PHE A 29 5.35 -15.12 -14.03
N ALA A 30 6.62 -14.79 -13.78
CA ALA A 30 7.70 -14.97 -14.75
C ALA A 30 7.92 -16.46 -15.07
N GLU A 31 7.87 -17.34 -14.07
CA GLU A 31 7.92 -18.80 -14.25
C GLU A 31 6.71 -19.31 -15.06
N ALA A 32 5.52 -18.77 -14.83
CA ALA A 32 4.31 -19.11 -15.58
C ALA A 32 4.22 -18.46 -16.98
N GLY A 33 5.20 -17.62 -17.37
CA GLY A 33 5.20 -16.89 -18.63
C GLY A 33 4.04 -15.90 -18.79
N GLN A 34 3.43 -15.46 -17.69
CA GLN A 34 2.26 -14.58 -17.69
C GLN A 34 2.61 -13.18 -17.19
N PRO A 35 1.98 -12.12 -17.73
CA PRO A 35 2.19 -10.77 -17.23
C PRO A 35 1.55 -10.57 -15.85
N LEU A 36 2.25 -9.85 -14.97
CA LEU A 36 1.76 -9.46 -13.65
C LEU A 36 0.54 -8.52 -13.80
N PRO A 37 -0.48 -8.61 -12.93
CA PRO A 37 -1.62 -7.69 -12.97
C PRO A 37 -1.19 -6.22 -12.90
N ILE A 38 -1.81 -5.36 -13.72
CA ILE A 38 -1.49 -3.92 -13.82
C ILE A 38 -1.54 -3.23 -12.45
N ILE A 39 -2.53 -3.58 -11.62
CA ILE A 39 -2.69 -3.00 -10.28
C ILE A 39 -1.48 -3.32 -9.39
N THR A 40 -0.93 -4.53 -9.46
CA THR A 40 0.27 -4.93 -8.71
C THR A 40 1.51 -4.20 -9.22
N GLN A 41 1.62 -3.98 -10.54
CA GLN A 41 2.72 -3.19 -11.13
C GLN A 41 2.66 -1.72 -10.73
N VAL A 42 1.47 -1.11 -10.79
CA VAL A 42 1.25 0.28 -10.34
C VAL A 42 1.56 0.40 -8.86
N PHE A 43 1.13 -0.57 -8.04
CA PHE A 43 1.44 -0.62 -6.62
C PHE A 43 2.95 -0.72 -6.38
N ALA A 44 3.68 -1.55 -7.14
CA ALA A 44 5.15 -1.66 -7.09
C ALA A 44 5.87 -0.33 -7.36
N GLY A 45 5.33 0.50 -8.26
CA GLY A 45 5.90 1.81 -8.56
C GLY A 45 5.48 2.93 -7.60
N SER A 46 4.40 2.74 -6.84
CA SER A 46 3.75 3.82 -6.08
C SER A 46 3.66 3.59 -4.57
N TYR A 47 4.00 2.40 -4.04
CA TYR A 47 3.92 2.13 -2.59
C TYR A 47 4.78 3.08 -1.75
N GLY A 48 5.85 3.65 -2.31
CA GLY A 48 6.68 4.67 -1.66
C GLY A 48 5.92 5.96 -1.35
N LEU A 49 4.86 6.28 -2.10
CA LEU A 49 4.00 7.45 -1.85
C LEU A 49 3.26 7.36 -0.52
N ALA A 50 3.07 6.15 0.02
CA ALA A 50 2.46 5.97 1.34
C ALA A 50 3.28 6.64 2.46
N TRP A 51 4.60 6.81 2.27
CA TRP A 51 5.47 7.54 3.18
C TRP A 51 5.26 9.06 3.17
N LEU A 52 4.49 9.61 2.25
CA LEU A 52 4.10 11.02 2.28
C LEU A 52 3.02 11.30 3.34
N ALA A 53 2.23 10.29 3.74
CA ALA A 53 1.16 10.47 4.71
C ALA A 53 1.67 10.80 6.14
N PRO A 54 2.65 10.06 6.73
CA PRO A 54 3.19 10.40 8.04
C PRO A 54 3.74 11.85 8.19
N PRO A 55 4.59 12.38 7.28
CA PRO A 55 5.07 13.75 7.38
C PRO A 55 3.93 14.78 7.20
N LEU A 56 2.92 14.49 6.36
CA LEU A 56 1.73 15.35 6.25
C LEU A 56 0.91 15.39 7.55
N VAL A 57 0.77 14.25 8.24
CA VAL A 57 0.10 14.19 9.55
C VAL A 57 0.87 15.00 10.59
N VAL A 58 2.21 14.89 10.62
CA VAL A 58 3.07 15.67 11.53
C VAL A 58 2.97 17.16 11.21
N ALA A 59 3.05 17.56 9.95
CA ALA A 59 2.93 18.95 9.53
C ALA A 59 1.56 19.55 9.90
N ALA A 60 0.46 18.81 9.67
CA ALA A 60 -0.88 19.23 10.05
C ALA A 60 -1.05 19.35 11.58
N TRP A 61 -0.38 18.48 12.34
CA TRP A 61 -0.37 18.56 13.80
C TRP A 61 0.42 19.77 14.30
N LEU A 62 1.62 20.02 13.78
CA LEU A 62 2.45 21.19 14.10
C LEU A 62 1.76 22.51 13.73
N ALA A 63 0.95 22.53 12.66
CA ALA A 63 0.14 23.67 12.27
C ALA A 63 -1.09 23.91 13.18
N GLY A 64 -1.24 23.19 14.28
CA GLY A 64 -2.35 23.34 15.21
C GLY A 64 -3.68 22.81 14.67
N ARG A 65 -3.67 21.92 13.66
CA ARG A 65 -4.88 21.39 13.00
C ARG A 65 -5.05 19.88 13.28
N PRO A 66 -5.34 19.49 14.54
CA PRO A 66 -5.38 18.09 14.95
C PRO A 66 -6.47 17.27 14.22
N ARG A 67 -7.61 17.89 13.87
CA ARG A 67 -8.68 17.23 13.09
C ARG A 67 -8.22 16.87 11.68
N LEU A 68 -7.49 17.77 11.01
CA LEU A 68 -6.93 17.50 9.68
C LEU A 68 -5.86 16.41 9.76
N SER A 69 -5.02 16.42 10.79
CA SER A 69 -4.02 15.35 11.00
C SER A 69 -4.66 13.97 11.15
N ALA A 70 -5.82 13.88 11.82
CA ALA A 70 -6.56 12.64 11.97
C ALA A 70 -7.21 12.20 10.65
N LEU A 71 -7.83 13.14 9.92
CA LEU A 71 -8.45 12.86 8.62
C LEU A 71 -7.43 12.36 7.59
N ILE A 72 -6.27 12.99 7.50
CA ILE A 72 -5.20 12.58 6.57
C ILE A 72 -4.75 11.15 6.88
N GLY A 73 -4.50 10.84 8.14
CA GLY A 73 -4.08 9.49 8.55
C GLY A 73 -5.14 8.42 8.30
N SER A 74 -6.42 8.73 8.58
CA SER A 74 -7.53 7.80 8.34
C SER A 74 -7.79 7.58 6.86
N ILE A 75 -7.76 8.63 6.04
CA ILE A 75 -7.93 8.53 4.58
C ILE A 75 -6.77 7.73 3.96
N ALA A 76 -5.54 7.98 4.42
CA ALA A 76 -4.37 7.23 3.97
C ALA A 76 -4.54 5.73 4.23
N LEU A 77 -4.97 5.33 5.44
CA LEU A 77 -5.24 3.93 5.77
C LEU A 77 -6.40 3.34 4.95
N MET A 78 -7.47 4.11 4.80
CA MET A 78 -8.68 3.68 4.09
C MET A 78 -8.48 3.52 2.58
N LEU A 79 -7.52 4.24 1.98
CA LEU A 79 -7.12 4.05 0.58
C LEU A 79 -6.04 2.97 0.43
N ALA A 80 -5.04 2.97 1.32
CA ALA A 80 -3.93 2.02 1.28
C ALA A 80 -4.42 0.58 1.50
N GLY A 81 -5.36 0.35 2.43
CA GLY A 81 -5.86 -0.98 2.77
C GLY A 81 -6.51 -1.72 1.59
N PRO A 82 -7.53 -1.16 0.93
CA PRO A 82 -8.15 -1.77 -0.24
C PRO A 82 -7.16 -1.96 -1.39
N VAL A 83 -6.32 -0.97 -1.68
CA VAL A 83 -5.33 -1.06 -2.77
C VAL A 83 -4.32 -2.16 -2.49
N ALA A 84 -3.82 -2.27 -1.26
CA ALA A 84 -2.95 -3.34 -0.80
C ALA A 84 -3.61 -4.71 -0.91
N LEU A 85 -4.88 -4.83 -0.50
CA LEU A 85 -5.66 -6.05 -0.66
C LEU A 85 -5.77 -6.42 -2.14
N PHE A 86 -6.24 -5.53 -3.00
CA PHE A 86 -6.36 -5.81 -4.44
C PHE A 86 -5.01 -6.16 -5.08
N ALA A 87 -3.93 -5.46 -4.73
CA ALA A 87 -2.59 -5.73 -5.26
C ALA A 87 -2.06 -7.12 -4.90
N THR A 88 -2.49 -7.68 -3.78
CA THR A 88 -2.08 -9.00 -3.28
C THR A 88 -3.04 -10.10 -3.72
N TYR A 89 -4.35 -9.83 -3.70
CA TYR A 89 -5.39 -10.82 -3.97
C TYR A 89 -5.59 -11.09 -5.47
N LEU A 90 -5.42 -10.08 -6.34
CA LEU A 90 -5.51 -10.28 -7.80
C LEU A 90 -4.47 -11.27 -8.35
N PRO A 91 -3.16 -11.14 -8.03
CA PRO A 91 -2.19 -12.13 -8.47
C PRO A 91 -2.46 -13.51 -7.86
N LEU A 92 -2.94 -13.60 -6.63
CA LEU A 92 -3.35 -14.86 -6.00
C LEU A 92 -4.50 -15.56 -6.75
N PHE A 93 -5.57 -14.84 -7.12
CA PHE A 93 -6.65 -15.42 -7.92
C PHE A 93 -6.18 -15.87 -9.30
N LYS A 94 -5.32 -15.08 -9.95
CA LYS A 94 -4.73 -15.43 -11.25
C LYS A 94 -3.80 -16.65 -11.16
N LEU A 95 -3.01 -16.77 -10.11
CA LEU A 95 -2.22 -17.96 -9.82
C LEU A 95 -3.11 -19.19 -9.57
N GLY A 96 -4.21 -19.03 -8.84
CA GLY A 96 -5.19 -20.09 -8.62
C GLY A 96 -5.93 -20.56 -9.88
N THR A 97 -5.85 -19.82 -10.99
CA THR A 97 -6.37 -20.24 -12.30
C THR A 97 -5.31 -20.81 -13.24
N LEU A 98 -4.03 -20.76 -12.85
CA LEU A 98 -2.89 -21.27 -13.63
C LEU A 98 -2.50 -22.72 -13.26
N PHE A 99 -3.04 -23.24 -12.16
CA PHE A 99 -2.97 -24.63 -11.73
C PHE A 99 -4.37 -25.26 -11.79
#